data_AF-A0A6N7AK09-F1
#
_entry.id   AF-A0A6N7AK09-F1
#
_cell.length_a   1.000
_cell.length_b   1.000
_cell.length_c   1.000
_cell.angle_alpha   90.00
_cell.angle_beta   90.00
_cell.angle_gamma   90.00
#
_symmetry.space_group_name_H-M   'P 1'
#
loop_
_entity.id
_entity.type
_entity.pdbx_description
1 polymer ?
#
loop_
_entity_poly.entity_id
_entity_poly.type
_entity_poly.pdbx_seq_one_letter_code
_entity_poly.pdbx_strand_id
1 'polypeptide(L)'
;MAEQARQAEAERALWNIPFQDLPGLLAAAGNVARENGTQGVLKVYVRASLSRELVGIRSWIGKLERLLALIVDDTPTAGLAVLDSFVADILAVAREAVQDLIGPQPNLGTALRVLVALCHGPVGRGTDGWSDTAVMLKTLITNARLPSGRIVVMDRVRRQVESIQPLSRNDPEKEEEAFRELFAALIHPEGIIGGSSMAAALTQRYARKFEAGVSESVRLAINALADLLNDRAYRCRYLFAVTETPLGLPQADEAARTILKMATDAPDLHNFCHYSLPPLKKIGTLSDLMRRARTAQNMPQDVTGAIFNRLDRLLVEYIDREKLIEKLDDPAHPFRSRTVRLIKFCGSGVLEEGEALHLCRERVVTHLRRAHFVDEFTVGISDPTARNQVLRDLQTLLGQSGFKS
;
A
#
# COMPACT_ATOMS: atom_id res chain seq x y z
N MET A 1 44.14 0.80 24.14
CA MET A 1 44.50 -0.63 24.27
C MET A 1 43.47 -1.44 25.08
N ALA A 2 43.06 -1.04 26.30
CA ALA A 2 42.07 -1.78 27.09
C ALA A 2 40.64 -1.82 26.49
N GLU A 3 40.30 -0.88 25.62
CA GLU A 3 39.01 -0.82 24.91
C GLU A 3 38.98 -1.74 23.69
N GLN A 4 40.05 -1.78 22.91
CA GLN A 4 40.23 -2.73 21.80
C GLN A 4 40.30 -4.19 22.27
N ALA A 5 40.89 -4.44 23.44
CA ALA A 5 40.93 -5.79 24.02
C ALA A 5 39.54 -6.26 24.48
N ARG A 6 38.75 -5.39 25.12
CA ARG A 6 37.35 -5.68 25.48
C ARG A 6 36.45 -5.90 24.26
N GLN A 7 36.66 -5.12 23.20
CA GLN A 7 35.96 -5.29 21.94
C GLN A 7 36.27 -6.65 21.29
N ALA A 8 37.54 -7.05 21.25
CA ALA A 8 37.95 -8.36 20.71
C ALA A 8 37.46 -9.56 21.54
N GLU A 9 37.29 -9.40 22.85
CA GLU A 9 36.79 -10.46 23.74
C GLU A 9 35.28 -10.62 23.64
N ALA A 10 34.54 -9.50 23.57
CA ALA A 10 33.11 -9.49 23.26
C ALA A 10 32.81 -10.05 21.87
N GLU A 11 33.68 -9.77 20.89
CA GLU A 11 33.64 -10.39 19.56
C GLU A 11 33.76 -11.91 19.65
N ARG A 12 34.75 -12.43 20.37
CA ARG A 12 34.93 -13.89 20.54
C ARG A 12 33.75 -14.57 21.23
N ALA A 13 33.11 -13.91 22.19
CA ALA A 13 31.92 -14.46 22.86
C ALA A 13 30.74 -14.66 21.89
N LEU A 14 30.54 -13.73 20.95
CA LEU A 14 29.51 -13.83 19.91
C LEU A 14 29.80 -14.93 18.89
N TRP A 15 31.08 -15.23 18.65
CA TRP A 15 31.47 -16.26 17.68
C TRP A 15 31.03 -17.67 18.11
N ASN A 16 30.83 -17.89 19.41
CA ASN A 16 30.49 -19.17 20.02
C ASN A 16 28.98 -19.40 20.20
N ILE A 17 28.13 -18.42 19.87
CA ILE A 17 26.68 -18.58 20.02
C ILE A 17 26.15 -19.40 18.83
N PRO A 18 25.45 -20.52 19.08
CA PRO A 18 24.82 -21.29 18.03
C PRO A 18 23.67 -20.49 17.42
N PHE A 19 23.68 -20.40 16.10
CA PHE A 19 22.77 -19.58 15.31
C PHE A 19 21.28 -19.96 15.41
N GLN A 20 20.98 -21.18 15.85
CA GLN A 20 19.60 -21.66 16.05
C GLN A 20 18.87 -20.82 17.12
N ASP A 21 19.59 -20.11 17.98
CA ASP A 21 19.04 -19.17 18.95
C ASP A 21 19.20 -17.72 18.46
N LEU A 22 18.43 -17.33 17.43
CA LEU A 22 18.39 -15.94 16.96
C LEU A 22 18.02 -14.94 18.07
N PRO A 23 17.05 -15.22 18.97
CA PRO A 23 16.80 -14.38 20.14
C PRO A 23 18.03 -14.23 21.04
N GLY A 24 18.75 -15.31 21.34
CA GLY A 24 19.99 -15.29 22.13
C GLY A 24 21.13 -14.54 21.44
N LEU A 25 21.27 -14.68 20.11
CA LEU A 25 22.24 -13.93 19.31
C LEU A 25 21.94 -12.42 19.34
N LEU A 26 20.67 -12.03 19.23
CA LEU A 26 20.24 -10.64 19.32
C LEU A 26 20.43 -10.08 20.73
N ALA A 27 20.15 -10.86 21.77
CA ALA A 27 20.35 -10.49 23.16
C ALA A 27 21.85 -10.29 23.48
N ALA A 28 22.69 -11.25 23.08
CA ALA A 28 24.13 -11.18 23.28
C ALA A 28 24.75 -10.02 22.50
N ALA A 29 24.39 -9.85 21.22
CA ALA A 29 24.90 -8.74 20.43
C ALA A 29 24.35 -7.38 20.93
N GLY A 30 23.16 -7.36 21.55
CA GLY A 30 22.61 -6.19 22.25
C GLY A 30 23.38 -5.84 23.52
N ASN A 31 23.80 -6.82 24.31
CA ASN A 31 24.64 -6.61 25.49
C ASN A 31 26.01 -6.05 25.10
N VAL A 32 26.64 -6.63 24.06
CA VAL A 32 27.92 -6.14 23.51
C VAL A 32 27.78 -4.71 22.97
N ALA A 33 26.67 -4.37 22.32
CA ALA A 33 26.43 -3.02 21.82
C ALA A 33 26.23 -1.99 22.94
N ARG A 34 25.62 -2.38 24.08
CA ARG A 34 25.45 -1.53 25.27
C ARG A 34 26.78 -1.27 25.98
N GLU A 35 27.60 -2.30 26.12
CA GLU A 35 28.91 -2.21 26.79
C GLU A 35 29.93 -1.39 26.00
N ASN A 36 29.84 -1.38 24.67
CA ASN A 36 30.78 -0.70 23.77
C ASN A 36 30.21 0.58 23.12
N GLY A 37 29.05 1.08 23.56
CA GLY A 37 28.51 2.39 23.16
C GLY A 37 28.19 2.58 21.66
N THR A 38 28.20 1.53 20.84
CA THR A 38 28.20 1.66 19.38
C THR A 38 26.94 1.01 18.77
N GLN A 39 25.90 1.80 18.49
CA GLN A 39 24.63 1.32 17.92
C GLN A 39 24.75 0.63 16.54
N GLY A 40 25.87 0.79 15.83
CA GLY A 40 26.13 0.12 14.54
C GLY A 40 26.63 -1.33 14.66
N VAL A 41 27.14 -1.72 15.82
CA VAL A 41 27.88 -2.96 16.03
C VAL A 41 26.97 -4.20 16.07
N LEU A 42 25.74 -4.05 16.59
CA LEU A 42 24.70 -5.09 16.58
C LEU A 42 24.45 -5.61 15.15
N LYS A 43 24.26 -4.70 14.19
CA LYS A 43 23.98 -5.06 12.80
C LYS A 43 25.17 -5.77 12.15
N VAL A 44 26.39 -5.30 12.43
CA VAL A 44 27.61 -5.89 11.87
C VAL A 44 27.81 -7.33 12.36
N TYR A 45 27.64 -7.60 13.66
CA TYR A 45 27.84 -8.95 14.19
C TYR A 45 26.76 -9.94 13.80
N VAL A 46 25.48 -9.52 13.82
CA VAL A 46 24.39 -10.37 13.35
C VAL A 46 24.58 -10.69 11.86
N ARG A 47 24.98 -9.70 11.04
CA ARG A 47 25.31 -9.91 9.62
C ARG A 47 26.49 -10.84 9.42
N ALA A 48 27.58 -10.68 10.18
CA ALA A 48 28.76 -11.55 10.07
C ALA A 48 28.41 -13.02 10.43
N SER A 49 27.60 -13.20 11.47
CA SER A 49 27.14 -14.53 11.91
C SER A 49 26.23 -15.18 10.88
N LEU A 50 25.26 -14.42 10.34
CA LEU A 50 24.39 -14.86 9.24
C LEU A 50 25.21 -15.25 8.01
N SER A 51 26.14 -14.39 7.58
CA SER A 51 26.99 -14.66 6.42
C SER A 51 27.81 -15.94 6.60
N ARG A 52 28.38 -16.19 7.79
CA ARG A 52 29.16 -17.41 8.08
C ARG A 52 28.31 -18.67 7.90
N GLU A 53 27.08 -18.67 8.39
CA GLU A 53 26.18 -19.81 8.22
C GLU A 53 25.78 -20.01 6.76
N LEU A 54 25.42 -18.92 6.08
CA LEU A 54 24.99 -18.97 4.69
C LEU A 54 26.13 -19.38 3.74
N VAL A 55 27.40 -19.16 4.08
CA VAL A 55 28.56 -19.63 3.30
C VAL A 55 28.58 -21.16 3.19
N GLY A 56 28.09 -21.88 4.20
CA GLY A 56 28.02 -23.35 4.18
C GLY A 56 26.97 -23.91 3.21
N ILE A 57 26.00 -23.08 2.79
CA ILE A 57 24.90 -23.48 1.93
C ILE A 57 25.23 -23.13 0.47
N ARG A 58 25.33 -24.15 -0.39
CA ARG A 58 25.73 -23.96 -1.79
C ARG A 58 24.64 -23.37 -2.68
N SER A 59 23.37 -23.66 -2.41
CA SER A 59 22.23 -23.21 -3.21
C SER A 59 21.62 -21.91 -2.67
N TRP A 60 21.26 -20.97 -3.55
CA TRP A 60 20.58 -19.75 -3.15
C TRP A 60 19.18 -20.00 -2.55
N ILE A 61 18.43 -20.96 -3.08
CA ILE A 61 17.13 -21.35 -2.52
C ILE A 61 17.27 -21.90 -1.10
N GLY A 62 18.25 -22.76 -0.85
CA GLY A 62 18.54 -23.25 0.51
C GLY A 62 18.96 -22.15 1.49
N LYS A 63 19.65 -21.10 1.02
CA LYS A 63 19.95 -19.91 1.85
C LYS A 63 18.67 -19.16 2.21
N LEU A 64 17.75 -19.03 1.25
CA LEU A 64 16.46 -18.39 1.47
C LEU A 64 15.62 -19.20 2.48
N GLU A 65 15.49 -20.51 2.27
CA GLU A 65 14.79 -21.43 3.19
C GLU A 65 15.33 -21.31 4.61
N ARG A 66 16.65 -21.30 4.75
CA ARG A 66 17.29 -21.18 6.05
C ARG A 66 16.95 -19.86 6.74
N LEU A 67 16.94 -18.74 6.00
CA LEU A 67 16.58 -17.43 6.55
C LEU A 67 15.11 -17.36 6.94
N LEU A 68 14.20 -17.88 6.11
CA LEU A 68 12.77 -17.86 6.39
C LEU A 68 12.45 -18.73 7.63
N ALA A 69 13.12 -19.88 7.79
CA ALA A 69 12.95 -20.77 8.94
C ALA A 69 13.29 -20.13 10.30
N LEU A 70 14.06 -19.03 10.31
CA LEU A 70 14.40 -18.30 11.54
C LEU A 70 13.34 -17.28 11.94
N ILE A 71 12.40 -16.99 11.04
CA ILE A 71 11.32 -16.03 11.26
C ILE A 71 10.18 -16.76 11.97
N VAL A 72 10.21 -16.71 13.30
CA VAL A 72 9.17 -17.24 14.21
C VAL A 72 8.29 -16.11 14.71
N ASP A 73 7.09 -16.37 15.23
CA ASP A 73 6.14 -15.30 15.59
C ASP A 73 6.71 -14.28 16.61
N ASP A 74 7.55 -14.73 17.54
CA ASP A 74 8.17 -13.88 18.56
C ASP A 74 9.50 -13.23 18.12
N THR A 75 9.85 -13.26 16.83
CA THR A 75 11.09 -12.61 16.36
C THR A 75 11.06 -11.09 16.61
N PRO A 76 12.04 -10.53 17.35
CA PRO A 76 12.11 -9.09 17.61
C PRO A 76 12.24 -8.28 16.32
N THR A 77 11.62 -7.09 16.27
CA THR A 77 11.61 -6.20 15.08
C THR A 77 13.00 -5.91 14.52
N ALA A 78 14.00 -5.72 15.39
CA ALA A 78 15.38 -5.48 14.97
C ALA A 78 16.00 -6.69 14.27
N GLY A 79 15.71 -7.91 14.75
CA GLY A 79 16.15 -9.15 14.11
C GLY A 79 15.45 -9.38 12.79
N LEU A 80 14.13 -9.14 12.76
CA LEU A 80 13.32 -9.25 11.55
C LEU A 80 13.83 -8.31 10.45
N ALA A 81 14.18 -7.06 10.78
CA ALA A 81 14.73 -6.12 9.81
C ALA A 81 16.08 -6.57 9.23
N VAL A 82 16.93 -7.24 10.02
CA VAL A 82 18.19 -7.80 9.51
C VAL A 82 17.93 -8.99 8.60
N LEU A 83 17.06 -9.93 9.01
CA LEU A 83 16.68 -11.08 8.18
C LEU A 83 16.03 -10.65 6.86
N ASP A 84 15.09 -9.69 6.92
CA ASP A 84 14.43 -9.11 5.75
C ASP A 84 15.45 -8.49 4.78
N SER A 85 16.52 -7.85 5.28
CA SER A 85 17.58 -7.32 4.40
C SER A 85 18.35 -8.42 3.66
N PHE A 86 18.65 -9.55 4.29
CA PHE A 86 19.30 -10.68 3.61
C PHE A 86 18.35 -11.38 2.62
N VAL A 87 17.09 -11.56 3.01
CA VAL A 87 16.05 -12.09 2.12
C VAL A 87 15.92 -11.19 0.88
N ALA A 88 15.87 -9.88 1.07
CA ALA A 88 15.85 -8.89 0.00
C ALA A 88 17.09 -9.00 -0.90
N ASP A 89 18.30 -9.11 -0.34
CA ASP A 89 19.54 -9.25 -1.13
C ASP A 89 19.54 -10.52 -2.00
N ILE A 90 19.10 -11.65 -1.45
CA ILE A 90 18.99 -12.91 -2.21
C ILE A 90 17.97 -12.75 -3.34
N LEU A 91 16.79 -12.21 -3.06
CA LEU A 91 15.74 -12.00 -4.07
C LEU A 91 16.14 -10.98 -5.15
N ALA A 92 17.02 -10.03 -4.82
CA ALA A 92 17.56 -9.05 -5.75
C ALA A 92 18.57 -9.70 -6.70
N VAL A 93 19.57 -10.39 -6.14
CA VAL A 93 20.76 -10.83 -6.88
C VAL A 93 20.58 -12.20 -7.52
N ALA A 94 20.03 -13.18 -6.79
CA ALA A 94 20.00 -14.57 -7.22
C ALA A 94 18.81 -14.84 -8.15
N ARG A 95 19.05 -14.80 -9.47
CA ARG A 95 18.02 -15.13 -10.46
C ARG A 95 17.56 -16.58 -10.34
N GLU A 96 18.49 -17.50 -10.06
CA GLU A 96 18.17 -18.93 -9.91
C GLU A 96 17.22 -19.15 -8.73
N ALA A 97 17.44 -18.45 -7.60
CA ALA A 97 16.56 -18.56 -6.42
C ALA A 97 15.12 -18.18 -6.74
N VAL A 98 14.91 -17.13 -7.52
CA VAL A 98 13.58 -16.68 -7.92
C VAL A 98 12.93 -17.67 -8.89
N GLN A 99 13.71 -18.30 -9.77
CA GLN A 99 13.22 -19.34 -10.69
C GLN A 99 12.85 -20.62 -9.93
N ASP A 100 13.70 -21.07 -9.02
CA ASP A 100 13.43 -22.24 -8.17
C ASP A 100 12.19 -22.01 -7.28
N LEU A 101 12.02 -20.79 -6.78
CA LEU A 101 10.88 -20.40 -5.94
C LEU A 101 9.55 -20.55 -6.67
N ILE A 102 9.45 -20.03 -7.89
CA ILE A 102 8.20 -20.02 -8.68
C ILE A 102 8.05 -21.24 -9.60
N GLY A 103 9.09 -22.08 -9.69
CA GLY A 103 9.12 -23.24 -10.59
C GLY A 103 9.20 -22.88 -12.08
N PRO A 104 9.10 -23.88 -12.97
CA PRO A 104 9.12 -23.66 -14.41
C PRO A 104 7.89 -22.86 -14.86
N GLN A 105 8.12 -21.77 -15.59
CA GLN A 105 7.07 -20.90 -16.10
C GLN A 105 7.05 -20.94 -17.63
N PRO A 106 5.86 -20.95 -18.26
CA PRO A 106 5.75 -21.09 -19.72
C PRO A 106 6.33 -19.88 -20.46
N ASN A 107 6.24 -18.68 -19.86
CA ASN A 107 6.75 -17.45 -20.42
C ASN A 107 7.03 -16.40 -19.32
N LEU A 108 7.68 -15.29 -19.69
CA LEU A 108 8.03 -14.22 -18.76
C LEU A 108 6.77 -13.53 -18.21
N GLY A 109 5.74 -13.32 -19.03
CA GLY A 109 4.47 -12.72 -18.57
C GLY A 109 3.84 -13.47 -17.41
N THR A 110 3.80 -14.81 -17.50
CA THR A 110 3.29 -15.69 -16.44
C THR A 110 4.17 -15.62 -15.19
N ALA A 111 5.50 -15.66 -15.37
CA ALA A 111 6.43 -15.52 -14.25
C ALA A 111 6.24 -14.19 -13.50
N LEU A 112 6.07 -13.07 -14.20
CA LEU A 112 5.82 -11.77 -13.59
C LEU A 112 4.49 -11.72 -12.84
N ARG A 113 3.42 -12.32 -13.40
CA ARG A 113 2.13 -12.44 -12.70
C ARG A 113 2.23 -13.26 -11.42
N VAL A 114 3.00 -14.35 -11.42
CA VAL A 114 3.26 -15.16 -10.22
C VAL A 114 3.99 -14.34 -9.15
N LEU A 115 5.00 -13.55 -9.53
CA LEU A 115 5.70 -12.65 -8.60
C LEU A 115 4.78 -11.55 -8.04
N VAL A 116 3.89 -10.99 -8.87
CA VAL A 116 2.87 -10.03 -8.38
C VAL A 116 1.94 -10.73 -7.39
N ALA A 117 1.49 -11.94 -7.69
CA ALA A 117 0.63 -12.74 -6.81
C ALA A 117 1.32 -13.19 -5.51
N LEU A 118 2.65 -13.35 -5.52
CA LEU A 118 3.46 -13.62 -4.33
C LEU A 118 3.45 -12.42 -3.38
N CYS A 119 3.47 -11.20 -3.91
CA CYS A 119 3.51 -9.98 -3.11
C CYS A 119 2.13 -9.40 -2.75
N HIS A 120 1.11 -9.61 -3.58
CA HIS A 120 -0.20 -8.95 -3.46
C HIS A 120 -1.40 -9.88 -3.67
N GLY A 121 -1.19 -11.14 -4.03
CA GLY A 121 -2.27 -12.09 -4.27
C GLY A 121 -2.84 -12.64 -2.95
N PRO A 122 -4.13 -13.03 -2.93
CA PRO A 122 -4.72 -13.66 -1.75
C PRO A 122 -4.01 -14.98 -1.41
N VAL A 123 -3.80 -15.25 -0.11
CA VAL A 123 -3.23 -16.53 0.37
C VAL A 123 -4.14 -17.69 -0.04
N GLY A 124 -3.57 -18.77 -0.58
CA GLY A 124 -4.28 -20.01 -0.92
C GLY A 124 -5.01 -20.07 -2.27
N ARG A 125 -5.01 -19.03 -3.11
CA ARG A 125 -5.49 -19.11 -4.51
C ARG A 125 -4.32 -19.13 -5.49
N GLY A 126 -4.31 -20.09 -6.41
CA GLY A 126 -3.33 -20.17 -7.50
C GLY A 126 -1.90 -20.51 -7.05
N THR A 127 -1.76 -21.14 -5.88
CA THR A 127 -0.48 -21.62 -5.34
C THR A 127 -0.20 -23.08 -5.70
N ASP A 128 -1.05 -23.71 -6.51
CA ASP A 128 -0.85 -25.09 -6.96
C ASP A 128 0.46 -25.16 -7.76
N GLY A 129 1.41 -25.96 -7.29
CA GLY A 129 2.75 -26.08 -7.88
C GLY A 129 3.79 -25.08 -7.35
N TRP A 130 3.45 -24.23 -6.38
CA TRP A 130 4.45 -23.40 -5.68
C TRP A 130 5.27 -24.26 -4.72
N SER A 131 6.55 -23.92 -4.57
CA SER A 131 7.40 -24.51 -3.54
C SER A 131 6.89 -24.14 -2.13
N ASP A 132 7.15 -25.00 -1.14
CA ASP A 132 6.84 -24.71 0.27
C ASP A 132 7.47 -23.37 0.72
N THR A 133 8.67 -23.09 0.21
CA THR A 133 9.42 -21.84 0.40
C THR A 133 8.66 -20.62 -0.13
N ALA A 134 8.01 -20.73 -1.30
CA ALA A 134 7.18 -19.66 -1.86
C ALA A 134 5.93 -19.40 -1.03
N VAL A 135 5.30 -20.45 -0.51
CA VAL A 135 4.14 -20.34 0.39
C VAL A 135 4.54 -19.67 1.71
N MET A 136 5.68 -20.04 2.28
CA MET A 136 6.23 -19.41 3.48
C MET A 136 6.53 -17.93 3.25
N LEU A 137 7.21 -17.61 2.14
CA LEU A 137 7.53 -16.23 1.77
C LEU A 137 6.26 -15.39 1.58
N LYS A 138 5.23 -15.92 0.89
CA LYS A 138 3.94 -15.24 0.71
C LYS A 138 3.29 -14.92 2.05
N THR A 139 3.29 -15.88 2.97
CA THR A 139 2.69 -15.73 4.30
C THR A 139 3.38 -14.61 5.07
N LEU A 140 4.72 -14.60 5.08
CA LEU A 140 5.51 -13.58 5.76
C LEU A 140 5.36 -12.18 5.13
N ILE A 141 5.29 -12.08 3.80
CA ILE A 141 5.01 -10.81 3.10
C ILE A 141 3.61 -10.30 3.44
N THR A 142 2.60 -11.18 3.41
CA THR A 142 1.19 -10.83 3.70
C THR A 142 1.02 -10.33 5.13
N ASN A 143 1.76 -10.92 6.08
CA ASN A 143 1.78 -10.50 7.48
C ASN A 143 2.68 -9.27 7.74
N ALA A 144 3.11 -8.56 6.69
CA ALA A 144 3.97 -7.38 6.74
C ALA A 144 5.31 -7.59 7.48
N ARG A 145 5.81 -8.83 7.49
CA ARG A 145 7.07 -9.20 8.18
C ARG A 145 8.31 -9.04 7.29
N LEU A 146 8.14 -8.96 5.98
CA LEU A 146 9.22 -8.83 4.99
C LEU A 146 9.01 -7.64 4.03
N PRO A 147 8.98 -6.39 4.53
CA PRO A 147 8.72 -5.22 3.70
C PRO A 147 9.80 -4.99 2.63
N SER A 148 11.08 -5.20 2.95
CA SER A 148 12.21 -5.00 2.03
C SER A 148 12.22 -6.07 0.94
N GLY A 149 11.98 -7.33 1.30
CA GLY A 149 11.81 -8.43 0.35
C GLY A 149 10.70 -8.17 -0.65
N ARG A 150 9.53 -7.68 -0.19
CA ARG A 150 8.42 -7.28 -1.07
C ARG A 150 8.83 -6.16 -2.03
N ILE A 151 9.53 -5.13 -1.56
CA ILE A 151 9.98 -4.01 -2.40
C ILE A 151 10.91 -4.51 -3.51
N VAL A 152 11.88 -5.37 -3.17
CA VAL A 152 12.84 -5.91 -4.14
C VAL A 152 12.16 -6.76 -5.20
N VAL A 153 11.24 -7.64 -4.81
CA VAL A 153 10.50 -8.46 -5.78
C VAL A 153 9.69 -7.58 -6.73
N MET A 154 9.04 -6.53 -6.21
CA MET A 154 8.30 -5.60 -7.05
C MET A 154 9.17 -4.73 -7.96
N ASP A 155 10.34 -4.28 -7.49
CA ASP A 155 11.30 -3.57 -8.35
C ASP A 155 11.84 -4.51 -9.46
N ARG A 156 12.03 -5.79 -9.15
CA ARG A 156 12.36 -6.80 -10.17
C ARG A 156 11.25 -6.89 -11.23
N VAL A 157 9.99 -6.98 -10.82
CA VAL A 157 8.85 -6.98 -11.76
C VAL A 157 8.87 -5.71 -12.61
N ARG A 158 9.02 -4.54 -12.01
CA ARG A 158 9.08 -3.25 -12.69
C ARG A 158 10.18 -3.22 -13.76
N ARG A 159 11.41 -3.60 -13.42
CA ARG A 159 12.55 -3.65 -14.35
C ARG A 159 12.32 -4.62 -15.51
N GLN A 160 11.65 -5.75 -15.27
CA GLN A 160 11.34 -6.71 -16.33
C GLN A 160 10.22 -6.21 -17.25
N VAL A 161 9.20 -5.54 -16.71
CA VAL A 161 8.18 -4.85 -17.52
C VAL A 161 8.84 -3.77 -18.38
N GLU A 162 9.73 -2.97 -17.81
CA GLU A 162 10.48 -1.94 -18.52
C GLU A 162 11.45 -2.51 -19.56
N SER A 163 11.91 -3.75 -19.40
CA SER A 163 12.89 -4.36 -20.30
C SER A 163 12.37 -4.57 -21.73
N ILE A 164 13.28 -4.68 -22.69
CA ILE A 164 12.98 -5.01 -24.10
C ILE A 164 12.68 -6.50 -24.31
N GLN A 165 12.84 -7.34 -23.28
CA GLN A 165 12.65 -8.77 -23.41
C GLN A 165 11.15 -9.08 -23.66
N PRO A 166 10.79 -9.87 -24.68
CA PRO A 166 9.41 -10.30 -24.91
C PRO A 166 8.81 -11.00 -23.68
N LEU A 167 7.54 -10.73 -23.38
CA LEU A 167 6.79 -11.46 -22.34
C LEU A 167 6.56 -12.91 -22.78
N SER A 168 6.35 -13.14 -24.07
CA SER A 168 6.15 -14.44 -24.68
C SER A 168 7.20 -14.70 -25.76
N ARG A 169 8.39 -15.18 -25.34
CA ARG A 169 9.49 -15.46 -26.27
C ARG A 169 9.15 -16.56 -27.29
N ASN A 170 8.36 -17.55 -26.88
CA ASN A 170 8.06 -18.71 -27.70
C ASN A 170 6.90 -18.47 -28.68
N ASP A 171 6.12 -17.42 -28.47
CA ASP A 171 4.91 -17.13 -29.24
C ASP A 171 4.66 -15.61 -29.27
N PRO A 172 5.17 -14.90 -30.29
CA PRO A 172 5.00 -13.46 -30.43
C PRO A 172 3.55 -13.00 -30.56
N GLU A 173 2.65 -13.86 -31.06
CA GLU A 173 1.23 -13.52 -31.21
C GLU A 173 0.56 -13.35 -29.84
N LYS A 174 1.05 -14.06 -28.82
CA LYS A 174 0.57 -13.96 -27.42
C LYS A 174 1.17 -12.81 -26.62
N GLU A 175 2.04 -11.98 -27.20
CA GLU A 175 2.67 -10.87 -26.47
C GLU A 175 1.63 -9.87 -25.95
N GLU A 176 0.61 -9.59 -26.76
CA GLU A 176 -0.47 -8.68 -26.37
C GLU A 176 -1.37 -9.24 -25.27
N GLU A 177 -1.75 -10.52 -25.40
CA GLU A 177 -2.52 -11.21 -24.38
C GLU A 177 -1.77 -11.24 -23.05
N ALA A 178 -0.50 -11.67 -23.06
CA ALA A 178 0.34 -11.71 -21.87
C ALA A 178 0.52 -10.33 -21.24
N PHE A 179 0.63 -9.27 -22.05
CA PHE A 179 0.68 -7.90 -21.54
C PHE A 179 -0.63 -7.50 -20.87
N ARG A 180 -1.79 -7.75 -21.50
CA ARG A 180 -3.10 -7.40 -20.95
C ARG A 180 -3.37 -8.12 -19.63
N GLU A 181 -3.01 -9.40 -19.53
CA GLU A 181 -3.13 -10.17 -18.30
C GLU A 181 -2.21 -9.64 -17.18
N LEU A 182 -0.98 -9.27 -17.52
CA LEU A 182 -0.04 -8.68 -16.56
C LEU A 182 -0.52 -7.30 -16.11
N PHE A 183 -1.00 -6.48 -17.04
CA PHE A 183 -1.59 -5.16 -16.75
C PHE A 183 -2.75 -5.32 -15.78
N ALA A 184 -3.71 -6.21 -16.07
CA ALA A 184 -4.83 -6.50 -15.18
C ALA A 184 -4.40 -6.98 -13.79
N ALA A 185 -3.35 -7.80 -13.68
CA ALA A 185 -2.81 -8.26 -12.41
C ALA A 185 -2.15 -7.14 -11.57
N LEU A 186 -1.71 -6.06 -12.22
CA LEU A 186 -1.09 -4.89 -11.56
C LEU A 186 -2.10 -3.80 -11.20
N ILE A 187 -3.37 -3.92 -11.61
CA ILE A 187 -4.43 -3.00 -11.19
C ILE A 187 -5.01 -3.44 -9.84
N HIS A 188 -5.01 -2.53 -8.87
CA HIS A 188 -5.59 -2.74 -7.55
C HIS A 188 -6.65 -1.67 -7.26
N PRO A 189 -7.65 -1.95 -6.39
CA PRO A 189 -8.64 -0.96 -5.96
C PRO A 189 -8.10 0.31 -5.31
N GLU A 190 -6.81 0.38 -4.99
CA GLU A 190 -6.14 1.54 -4.38
C GLU A 190 -5.14 2.21 -5.36
N GLY A 191 -5.03 1.70 -6.59
CA GLY A 191 -4.10 2.20 -7.61
C GLY A 191 -3.30 1.09 -8.28
N ILE A 192 -2.22 1.46 -8.97
CA ILE A 192 -1.33 0.50 -9.63
C ILE A 192 -0.35 -0.05 -8.60
N ILE A 193 -0.21 -1.38 -8.57
CA ILE A 193 0.77 -2.06 -7.74
C ILE A 193 2.18 -1.62 -8.16
N GLY A 194 2.95 -1.06 -7.23
CA GLY A 194 4.27 -0.45 -7.53
C GLY A 194 4.22 1.04 -7.89
N GLY A 195 3.04 1.66 -7.88
CA GLY A 195 2.86 3.11 -7.98
C GLY A 195 3.21 3.70 -9.35
N SER A 196 3.58 4.98 -9.35
CA SER A 196 3.90 5.77 -10.55
C SER A 196 5.04 5.17 -11.38
N SER A 197 6.07 4.62 -10.72
CA SER A 197 7.18 3.94 -11.40
C SER A 197 6.74 2.71 -12.22
N MET A 198 5.76 1.95 -11.73
CA MET A 198 5.19 0.82 -12.47
C MET A 198 4.28 1.30 -13.59
N ALA A 199 3.48 2.35 -13.36
CA ALA A 199 2.64 2.97 -14.38
C ALA A 199 3.48 3.42 -15.58
N ALA A 200 4.63 4.08 -15.32
CA ALA A 200 5.57 4.47 -16.37
C ALA A 200 6.18 3.26 -17.10
N ALA A 201 6.60 2.21 -16.38
CA ALA A 201 7.15 1.00 -17.00
C ALA A 201 6.14 0.33 -17.94
N LEU A 202 4.88 0.21 -17.52
CA LEU A 202 3.78 -0.31 -18.34
C LEU A 202 3.54 0.55 -19.58
N THR A 203 3.51 1.87 -19.41
CA THR A 203 3.32 2.84 -20.49
C THR A 203 4.45 2.75 -21.51
N GLN A 204 5.69 2.76 -21.05
CA GLN A 204 6.88 2.68 -21.91
C GLN A 204 6.91 1.37 -22.69
N ARG A 205 6.54 0.25 -22.06
CA ARG A 205 6.45 -1.03 -22.74
C ARG A 205 5.38 -1.03 -23.83
N TYR A 206 4.19 -0.51 -23.50
CA TYR A 206 3.09 -0.44 -24.45
C TYR A 206 3.36 0.54 -25.60
N ALA A 207 4.07 1.64 -25.33
CA ALA A 207 4.46 2.65 -26.31
C ALA A 207 5.29 2.08 -27.48
N ARG A 208 6.05 1.01 -27.27
CA ARG A 208 6.87 0.36 -28.31
C ARG A 208 6.06 -0.24 -29.45
N LYS A 209 4.76 -0.46 -29.25
CA LYS A 209 3.85 -0.92 -30.30
C LYS A 209 3.55 0.15 -31.35
N PHE A 210 3.76 1.43 -31.00
CA PHE A 210 3.45 2.53 -31.89
C PHE A 210 4.70 2.96 -32.66
N GLU A 211 4.61 2.88 -33.99
CA GLU A 211 5.61 3.39 -34.93
C GLU A 211 5.47 4.92 -35.10
N ALA A 212 5.55 5.65 -33.98
CA ALA A 212 5.52 7.10 -33.96
C ALA A 212 6.77 7.66 -33.25
N GLY A 213 6.94 8.98 -33.27
CA GLY A 213 7.97 9.63 -32.47
C GLY A 213 7.77 9.37 -30.98
N VAL A 214 8.84 9.40 -30.18
CA VAL A 214 8.83 9.00 -28.75
C VAL A 214 7.68 9.63 -27.96
N SER A 215 7.49 10.94 -28.06
CA SER A 215 6.42 11.65 -27.33
C SER A 215 5.02 11.20 -27.76
N GLU A 216 4.82 11.00 -29.06
CA GLU A 216 3.54 10.60 -29.63
C GLU A 216 3.21 9.14 -29.28
N SER A 217 4.18 8.23 -29.36
CA SER A 217 4.01 6.84 -28.92
C SER A 217 3.65 6.73 -27.45
N VAL A 218 4.21 7.60 -26.58
CA VAL A 218 3.85 7.66 -25.16
C VAL A 218 2.43 8.19 -24.98
N ARG A 219 2.04 9.26 -25.69
CA ARG A 219 0.67 9.79 -25.64
C ARG A 219 -0.37 8.75 -26.08
N LEU A 220 -0.12 8.07 -27.19
CA LEU A 220 -0.97 6.97 -27.69
C LEU A 220 -1.05 5.83 -26.68
N ALA A 221 0.06 5.49 -26.02
CA ALA A 221 0.09 4.45 -25.00
C ALA A 221 -0.69 4.84 -23.74
N ILE A 222 -0.57 6.08 -23.26
CA ILE A 222 -1.34 6.56 -22.11
C ILE A 222 -2.84 6.44 -22.41
N ASN A 223 -3.29 6.92 -23.56
CA ASN A 223 -4.69 6.88 -23.94
C ASN A 223 -5.19 5.43 -24.10
N ALA A 224 -4.45 4.58 -24.81
CA ALA A 224 -4.84 3.18 -25.00
C ALA A 224 -4.88 2.39 -23.68
N LEU A 225 -3.91 2.58 -22.77
CA LEU A 225 -3.91 1.92 -21.47
C LEU A 225 -5.03 2.44 -20.56
N ALA A 226 -5.34 3.73 -20.61
CA ALA A 226 -6.49 4.28 -19.90
C ALA A 226 -7.80 3.67 -20.44
N ASP A 227 -7.95 3.52 -21.74
CA ASP A 227 -9.15 2.94 -22.36
C ASP A 227 -9.36 1.48 -21.98
N LEU A 228 -8.28 0.70 -21.81
CA LEU A 228 -8.35 -0.70 -21.33
C LEU A 228 -8.95 -0.83 -19.91
N LEU A 229 -8.91 0.21 -19.08
CA LEU A 229 -9.43 0.18 -17.72
C LEU A 229 -10.92 0.53 -17.72
N ASN A 230 -11.86 -0.41 -17.65
CA ASN A 230 -13.30 -0.05 -17.72
C ASN A 230 -13.81 0.83 -16.57
N ASP A 231 -13.17 0.78 -15.41
CA ASP A 231 -13.55 1.55 -14.22
C ASP A 231 -12.95 2.96 -14.24
N ARG A 232 -13.80 3.99 -14.14
CA ARG A 232 -13.38 5.40 -14.21
C ARG A 232 -12.42 5.77 -13.07
N ALA A 233 -12.64 5.25 -11.86
CA ALA A 233 -11.73 5.51 -10.75
C ALA A 233 -10.34 4.90 -11.02
N TYR A 234 -10.27 3.69 -11.59
CA TYR A 234 -8.99 3.07 -11.97
C TYR A 234 -8.29 3.85 -13.09
N ARG A 235 -9.04 4.33 -14.09
CA ARG A 235 -8.53 5.24 -15.12
C ARG A 235 -7.90 6.48 -14.50
N CYS A 236 -8.62 7.17 -13.62
CA CYS A 236 -8.11 8.36 -12.94
C CYS A 236 -6.83 8.07 -12.16
N ARG A 237 -6.77 6.97 -11.40
CA ARG A 237 -5.58 6.61 -10.63
C ARG A 237 -4.37 6.33 -11.52
N TYR A 238 -4.56 5.66 -12.65
CA TYR A 238 -3.49 5.48 -13.62
C TYR A 238 -3.00 6.82 -14.21
N LEU A 239 -3.91 7.70 -14.61
CA LEU A 239 -3.57 9.00 -15.18
C LEU A 239 -2.85 9.90 -14.16
N PHE A 240 -3.26 9.93 -12.90
CA PHE A 240 -2.49 10.58 -11.84
C PHE A 240 -1.11 9.93 -11.66
N ALA A 241 -1.03 8.61 -11.59
CA ALA A 241 0.23 7.91 -11.35
C ALA A 241 1.24 8.10 -12.50
N VAL A 242 0.83 8.08 -13.76
CA VAL A 242 1.77 8.21 -14.89
C VAL A 242 2.30 9.65 -15.03
N THR A 243 1.49 10.66 -14.70
CA THR A 243 1.86 12.08 -14.78
C THR A 243 2.74 12.56 -13.62
N GLU A 244 2.88 11.74 -12.56
CA GLU A 244 3.91 11.92 -11.54
C GLU A 244 5.33 11.57 -12.05
N THR A 245 5.44 10.97 -13.24
CA THR A 245 6.73 10.52 -13.80
C THR A 245 7.22 11.41 -14.93
N PRO A 246 8.54 11.48 -15.18
CA PRO A 246 9.09 12.21 -16.33
C PRO A 246 8.52 11.74 -17.69
N LEU A 247 8.13 10.47 -17.79
CA LEU A 247 7.54 9.90 -19.00
C LEU A 247 6.17 10.51 -19.31
N GLY A 248 5.31 10.63 -18.30
CA GLY A 248 3.94 11.12 -18.46
C GLY A 248 3.77 12.63 -18.28
N LEU A 249 4.77 13.33 -17.74
CA LEU A 249 4.71 14.76 -17.46
C LEU A 249 4.29 15.63 -18.66
N PRO A 250 4.77 15.40 -19.90
CA PRO A 250 4.34 16.19 -21.05
C PRO A 250 2.82 16.10 -21.32
N GLN A 251 2.19 14.99 -20.88
CA GLN A 251 0.79 14.67 -21.12
C GLN A 251 -0.12 15.07 -19.94
N ALA A 252 0.40 15.79 -18.96
CA ALA A 252 -0.32 16.11 -17.72
C ALA A 252 -1.59 16.96 -17.95
N ASP A 253 -1.58 17.91 -18.88
CA ASP A 253 -2.77 18.73 -19.21
C ASP A 253 -3.89 17.88 -19.84
N GLU A 254 -3.56 17.07 -20.86
CA GLU A 254 -4.52 16.17 -21.52
C GLU A 254 -5.09 15.14 -20.52
N ALA A 255 -4.23 14.57 -19.66
CA ALA A 255 -4.63 13.66 -18.61
C ALA A 255 -5.58 14.32 -17.60
N ALA A 256 -5.28 15.54 -17.14
CA ALA A 256 -6.14 16.28 -16.21
C ALA A 256 -7.52 16.57 -16.83
N ARG A 257 -7.56 17.04 -18.10
CA ARG A 257 -8.83 17.27 -18.81
C ARG A 257 -9.64 15.99 -18.99
N THR A 258 -8.97 14.87 -19.25
CA THR A 258 -9.60 13.55 -19.36
C THR A 258 -10.21 13.11 -18.03
N ILE A 259 -9.50 13.31 -16.91
CA ILE A 259 -10.02 13.04 -15.56
C ILE A 259 -11.25 13.90 -15.27
N LEU A 260 -11.18 15.21 -15.55
CA LEU A 260 -12.29 16.14 -15.34
C LEU A 260 -13.51 15.73 -16.16
N LYS A 261 -13.32 15.35 -17.43
CA LYS A 261 -14.38 14.85 -18.30
C LYS A 261 -15.03 13.59 -17.71
N MET A 262 -14.24 12.60 -17.28
CA MET A 262 -14.79 11.39 -16.65
C MET A 262 -15.57 11.67 -15.37
N ALA A 263 -15.12 12.63 -14.55
CA ALA A 263 -15.84 13.05 -13.35
C ALA A 263 -17.13 13.82 -13.68
N THR A 264 -17.12 14.59 -14.76
CA THR A 264 -18.30 15.36 -15.23
C THR A 264 -19.35 14.42 -15.83
N ASP A 265 -18.93 13.51 -16.70
CA ASP A 265 -19.79 12.58 -17.44
C ASP A 265 -20.37 11.45 -16.57
N ALA A 266 -19.90 11.30 -15.32
CA ALA A 266 -20.45 10.31 -14.39
C ALA A 266 -21.79 10.80 -13.81
N PRO A 267 -22.89 10.03 -13.99
CA PRO A 267 -24.20 10.41 -13.45
C PRO A 267 -24.26 10.37 -11.93
N ASP A 268 -23.59 9.39 -11.32
CA ASP A 268 -23.54 9.20 -9.86
C ASP A 268 -22.27 8.42 -9.46
N LEU A 269 -22.09 8.25 -8.15
CA LEU A 269 -20.97 7.52 -7.58
C LEU A 269 -20.91 6.04 -8.01
N HIS A 270 -22.06 5.40 -8.24
CA HIS A 270 -22.11 3.99 -8.66
C HIS A 270 -21.66 3.77 -10.10
N ASN A 271 -21.77 4.82 -10.93
CA ASN A 271 -21.25 4.83 -12.28
C ASN A 271 -19.78 5.30 -12.35
N PHE A 272 -19.25 5.88 -11.27
CA PHE A 272 -17.86 6.30 -11.21
C PHE A 272 -16.92 5.21 -10.65
N CYS A 273 -17.36 4.50 -9.62
CA CYS A 273 -16.63 3.40 -9.00
C CYS A 273 -17.30 2.06 -9.28
N HIS A 274 -16.53 0.98 -9.23
CA HIS A 274 -17.03 -0.38 -9.41
C HIS A 274 -18.26 -0.66 -8.51
N TYR A 275 -19.35 -1.12 -9.12
CA TYR A 275 -20.66 -1.23 -8.47
C TYR A 275 -20.64 -2.15 -7.23
N SER A 276 -19.82 -3.20 -7.24
CA SER A 276 -19.71 -4.18 -6.14
C SER A 276 -18.94 -3.66 -4.92
N LEU A 277 -18.30 -2.48 -5.00
CA LEU A 277 -17.58 -1.92 -3.86
C LEU A 277 -18.56 -1.55 -2.74
N PRO A 278 -18.24 -1.89 -1.47
CA PRO A 278 -19.01 -1.43 -0.32
C PRO A 278 -19.10 0.10 -0.25
N PRO A 279 -20.18 0.68 0.34
CA PRO A 279 -20.37 2.13 0.41
C PRO A 279 -19.17 2.92 0.93
N LEU A 280 -18.59 2.51 2.07
CA LEU A 280 -17.42 3.18 2.64
C LEU A 280 -16.18 3.11 1.74
N LYS A 281 -16.03 2.03 0.96
CA LYS A 281 -14.93 1.90 -0.01
C LYS A 281 -15.12 2.80 -1.23
N LYS A 282 -16.37 3.04 -1.67
CA LYS A 282 -16.67 4.03 -2.72
C LYS A 282 -16.34 5.44 -2.25
N ILE A 283 -16.73 5.80 -1.03
CA ILE A 283 -16.42 7.11 -0.43
C ILE A 283 -14.90 7.29 -0.30
N GLY A 284 -14.19 6.29 0.23
CA GLY A 284 -12.73 6.33 0.34
C GLY A 284 -12.03 6.44 -1.01
N THR A 285 -12.59 5.82 -2.08
CA THR A 285 -12.02 5.91 -3.43
C THR A 285 -12.09 7.33 -3.99
N LEU A 286 -13.22 8.03 -3.85
CA LEU A 286 -13.32 9.42 -4.30
C LEU A 286 -12.48 10.36 -3.45
N SER A 287 -12.45 10.14 -2.13
CA SER A 287 -11.62 10.95 -1.23
C SER A 287 -10.11 10.79 -1.54
N ASP A 288 -9.65 9.59 -1.89
CA ASP A 288 -8.29 9.37 -2.41
C ASP A 288 -8.03 10.16 -3.70
N LEU A 289 -8.96 10.12 -4.66
CA LEU A 289 -8.83 10.87 -5.91
C LEU A 289 -8.88 12.39 -5.71
N MET A 290 -9.70 12.87 -4.79
CA MET A 290 -9.73 14.28 -4.37
C MET A 290 -8.41 14.70 -3.75
N ARG A 291 -7.84 13.87 -2.86
CA ARG A 291 -6.51 14.11 -2.29
C ARG A 291 -5.46 14.21 -3.39
N ARG A 292 -5.46 13.26 -4.34
CA ARG A 292 -4.53 13.25 -5.49
C ARG A 292 -4.66 14.49 -6.35
N ALA A 293 -5.90 14.91 -6.67
CA ALA A 293 -6.15 16.14 -7.41
C ALA A 293 -5.56 17.36 -6.68
N ARG A 294 -5.78 17.46 -5.36
CA ARG A 294 -5.25 18.54 -4.52
C ARG A 294 -3.71 18.57 -4.46
N THR A 295 -3.07 17.42 -4.46
CA THR A 295 -1.60 17.31 -4.36
C THR A 295 -0.89 17.26 -5.72
N ALA A 296 -1.63 17.23 -6.83
CA ALA A 296 -1.06 17.09 -8.17
C ALA A 296 -0.42 18.40 -8.65
N GLN A 297 0.85 18.61 -8.31
CA GLN A 297 1.61 19.80 -8.70
C GLN A 297 1.97 19.82 -10.20
N ASN A 298 2.04 18.65 -10.83
CA ASN A 298 2.42 18.50 -12.24
C ASN A 298 1.27 18.79 -13.22
N MET A 299 0.05 19.02 -12.71
CA MET A 299 -1.14 19.29 -13.51
C MET A 299 -1.60 20.75 -13.35
N PRO A 300 -2.37 21.29 -14.32
CA PRO A 300 -2.98 22.61 -14.19
C PRO A 300 -3.85 22.72 -12.93
N GLN A 301 -3.60 23.73 -12.12
CA GLN A 301 -4.24 23.89 -10.80
C GLN A 301 -5.73 24.26 -10.90
N ASP A 302 -6.11 24.97 -11.96
CA ASP A 302 -7.51 25.27 -12.30
C ASP A 302 -8.29 23.98 -12.62
N VAL A 303 -7.68 23.08 -13.42
CA VAL A 303 -8.31 21.82 -13.80
C VAL A 303 -8.39 20.85 -12.62
N THR A 304 -7.33 20.74 -11.82
CA THR A 304 -7.34 19.88 -10.61
C THR A 304 -8.28 20.39 -9.52
N GLY A 305 -8.42 21.71 -9.37
CA GLY A 305 -9.47 22.31 -8.54
C GLY A 305 -10.88 21.95 -9.03
N ALA A 306 -11.11 22.01 -10.35
CA ALA A 306 -12.39 21.58 -10.93
C ALA A 306 -12.66 20.07 -10.74
N ILE A 307 -11.64 19.23 -10.87
CA ILE A 307 -11.73 17.78 -10.57
C ILE A 307 -12.14 17.59 -9.12
N PHE A 308 -11.44 18.23 -8.19
CA PHE A 308 -11.74 18.15 -6.75
C PHE A 308 -13.20 18.49 -6.48
N ASN A 309 -13.66 19.64 -6.95
CA ASN A 309 -15.03 20.11 -6.72
C ASN A 309 -16.09 19.17 -7.33
N ARG A 310 -15.82 18.62 -8.53
CA ARG A 310 -16.76 17.69 -9.17
C ARG A 310 -16.86 16.36 -8.41
N LEU A 311 -15.73 15.83 -7.95
CA LEU A 311 -15.71 14.60 -7.14
C LEU A 311 -16.38 14.81 -5.78
N ASP A 312 -16.14 15.96 -5.13
CA ASP A 312 -16.81 16.32 -3.86
C ASP A 312 -18.33 16.39 -4.04
N ARG A 313 -18.80 17.01 -5.12
CA ARG A 313 -20.23 17.06 -5.45
C ARG A 313 -20.84 15.68 -5.65
N LEU A 314 -20.14 14.74 -6.32
CA LEU A 314 -20.60 13.36 -6.45
C LEU A 314 -20.70 12.66 -5.08
N LEU A 315 -19.81 12.98 -4.13
CA LEU A 315 -19.91 12.49 -2.76
C LEU A 315 -21.09 13.08 -2.00
N VAL A 316 -21.34 14.39 -2.12
CA VAL A 316 -22.50 15.05 -1.50
C VAL A 316 -23.80 14.43 -2.00
N GLU A 317 -23.96 14.31 -3.32
CA GLU A 317 -25.14 13.69 -3.96
C GLU A 317 -25.32 12.23 -3.50
N TYR A 318 -24.21 11.49 -3.32
CA TYR A 318 -24.25 10.13 -2.82
C TYR A 318 -24.67 10.04 -1.34
N ILE A 319 -24.10 10.89 -0.48
CA ILE A 319 -24.41 10.94 0.96
C ILE A 319 -25.89 11.22 1.17
N ASP A 320 -26.45 12.17 0.43
CA ASP A 320 -27.87 12.53 0.49
C ASP A 320 -28.76 11.38 -0.04
N ARG A 321 -28.46 10.87 -1.24
CA ARG A 321 -29.24 9.77 -1.85
C ARG A 321 -29.25 8.51 -0.99
N GLU A 322 -28.12 8.14 -0.41
CA GLU A 322 -28.01 6.98 0.47
C GLU A 322 -28.48 7.24 1.90
N LYS A 323 -28.86 8.48 2.22
CA LYS A 323 -29.25 8.91 3.57
C LYS A 323 -28.20 8.50 4.61
N LEU A 324 -26.93 8.67 4.26
CA LEU A 324 -25.83 8.13 5.07
C LEU A 324 -25.80 8.81 6.45
N ILE A 325 -26.04 10.12 6.50
CA ILE A 325 -26.07 10.87 7.76
C ILE A 325 -27.25 10.40 8.62
N GLU A 326 -28.43 10.19 8.04
CA GLU A 326 -29.61 9.69 8.74
C GLU A 326 -29.40 8.28 9.28
N LYS A 327 -28.75 7.39 8.50
CA LYS A 327 -28.40 6.03 8.94
C LYS A 327 -27.38 6.05 10.10
N LEU A 328 -26.44 7.01 10.09
CA LEU A 328 -25.49 7.19 11.18
C LEU A 328 -26.14 7.83 12.43
N ASP A 329 -27.17 8.65 12.23
CA ASP A 329 -27.92 9.41 13.25
C ASP A 329 -29.29 8.81 13.62
N ASP A 330 -29.47 7.50 13.40
CA ASP A 330 -30.76 6.83 13.57
C ASP A 330 -31.34 7.04 14.99
N PRO A 331 -32.54 7.65 15.13
CA PRO A 331 -33.20 7.84 16.42
C PRO A 331 -33.51 6.56 17.19
N ALA A 332 -33.49 5.39 16.55
CA ALA A 332 -33.65 4.09 17.22
C ALA A 332 -32.48 3.76 18.16
N HIS A 333 -31.32 4.42 18.01
CA HIS A 333 -30.15 4.22 18.86
C HIS A 333 -30.01 5.31 19.94
N PRO A 334 -29.41 4.98 21.10
CA PRO A 334 -29.16 5.96 22.16
C PRO A 334 -28.38 7.19 21.66
N PHE A 335 -28.78 8.40 22.10
CA PHE A 335 -28.20 9.66 21.62
C PHE A 335 -26.68 9.69 21.72
N ARG A 336 -26.10 9.29 22.86
CA ARG A 336 -24.65 9.16 23.04
C ARG A 336 -23.98 8.33 21.95
N SER A 337 -24.55 7.17 21.61
CA SER A 337 -23.97 6.24 20.66
C SER A 337 -23.94 6.82 19.24
N ARG A 338 -25.04 7.45 18.80
CA ARG A 338 -25.12 8.06 17.46
C ARG A 338 -24.24 9.30 17.33
N THR A 339 -24.17 10.16 18.35
CA THR A 339 -23.26 11.31 18.38
C THR A 339 -21.80 10.87 18.28
N VAL A 340 -21.38 9.87 19.08
CA VAL A 340 -20.01 9.33 19.01
C VAL A 340 -19.72 8.71 17.64
N ARG A 341 -20.68 7.99 17.04
CA ARG A 341 -20.54 7.39 15.71
C ARG A 341 -20.34 8.45 14.62
N LEU A 342 -21.13 9.53 14.64
CA LEU A 342 -20.98 10.66 13.70
C LEU A 342 -19.63 11.37 13.86
N ILE A 343 -19.21 11.65 15.10
CA ILE A 343 -17.91 12.31 15.35
C ILE A 343 -16.76 11.44 14.84
N LYS A 344 -16.78 10.12 15.15
CA LYS A 344 -15.78 9.16 14.66
C LYS A 344 -15.79 9.07 13.14
N PHE A 345 -16.96 9.11 12.50
CA PHE A 345 -17.06 9.11 11.04
C PHE A 345 -16.38 10.34 10.44
N CYS A 346 -16.68 11.54 10.94
CA CYS A 346 -16.03 12.79 10.52
C CYS A 346 -14.52 12.80 10.78
N GLY A 347 -14.06 12.18 11.88
CA GLY A 347 -12.65 12.10 12.25
C GLY A 347 -11.88 10.92 11.64
N SER A 348 -12.54 10.03 10.90
CA SER A 348 -11.93 8.80 10.37
C SER A 348 -10.93 9.02 9.22
N GLY A 349 -10.94 10.21 8.62
CA GLY A 349 -10.18 10.51 7.39
C GLY A 349 -10.76 9.88 6.12
N VAL A 350 -11.97 9.31 6.19
CA VAL A 350 -12.66 8.70 5.03
C VAL A 350 -13.16 9.77 4.04
N LEU A 351 -13.46 10.98 4.51
CA LEU A 351 -13.85 12.13 3.71
C LEU A 351 -12.75 13.18 3.69
N GLU A 352 -12.44 13.73 2.53
CA GLU A 352 -11.57 14.89 2.40
C GLU A 352 -12.25 16.18 2.85
N GLU A 353 -11.46 17.21 3.16
CA GLU A 353 -11.98 18.54 3.46
C GLU A 353 -12.68 19.13 2.24
N GLY A 354 -14.01 19.12 2.25
CA GLY A 354 -14.90 19.63 1.22
C GLY A 354 -16.32 19.77 1.77
N GLU A 355 -17.26 20.00 0.88
CA GLU A 355 -18.70 20.12 1.17
C GLU A 355 -19.25 18.83 1.79
N ALA A 356 -18.83 17.65 1.31
CA ALA A 356 -19.28 16.37 1.86
C ALA A 356 -18.93 16.20 3.34
N LEU A 357 -17.69 16.55 3.74
CA LEU A 357 -17.28 16.54 5.14
C LEU A 357 -17.98 17.65 5.94
N HIS A 358 -18.17 18.82 5.34
CA HIS A 358 -18.88 19.93 5.98
C HIS A 358 -20.31 19.55 6.36
N LEU A 359 -21.06 18.92 5.45
CA LEU A 359 -22.42 18.43 5.69
C LEU A 359 -22.49 17.47 6.89
N CYS A 360 -21.51 16.55 6.99
CA CYS A 360 -21.43 15.62 8.12
C CYS A 360 -21.08 16.33 9.44
N ARG A 361 -20.16 17.31 9.40
CA ARG A 361 -19.76 18.11 10.56
C ARG A 361 -20.90 19.01 11.04
N GLU A 362 -21.70 19.57 10.14
CA GLU A 362 -22.85 20.40 10.47
C GLU A 362 -23.84 19.61 11.35
N ARG A 363 -24.15 18.35 11.00
CA ARG A 363 -25.03 17.51 11.82
C ARG A 363 -24.50 17.32 13.25
N VAL A 364 -23.19 17.14 13.41
CA VAL A 364 -22.55 17.06 14.73
C VAL A 364 -22.71 18.39 15.48
N VAL A 365 -22.45 19.52 14.82
CA VAL A 365 -22.61 20.86 15.42
C VAL A 365 -24.06 21.11 15.84
N THR A 366 -25.05 20.69 15.05
CA THR A 366 -26.48 20.78 15.41
C THR A 366 -26.78 20.01 16.71
N HIS A 367 -26.18 18.83 16.90
CA HIS A 367 -26.32 18.09 18.16
C HIS A 367 -25.69 18.84 19.34
N LEU A 368 -24.45 19.32 19.17
CA LEU A 368 -23.71 20.01 20.23
C LEU A 368 -24.39 21.32 20.68
N ARG A 369 -25.15 21.98 19.80
CA ARG A 369 -25.87 23.23 20.11
C ARG A 369 -27.21 23.04 20.83
N ARG A 370 -27.66 21.80 21.09
CA ARG A 370 -28.93 21.55 21.80
C ARG A 370 -28.84 21.99 23.26
N ALA A 371 -29.90 22.65 23.76
CA ALA A 371 -29.95 23.17 25.13
C ALA A 371 -29.74 22.09 26.22
N HIS A 372 -30.19 20.85 25.96
CA HIS A 372 -30.09 19.71 26.88
C HIS A 372 -29.06 18.68 26.43
N PHE A 373 -28.06 19.07 25.62
CA PHE A 373 -27.08 18.15 25.06
C PHE A 373 -26.39 17.30 26.14
N VAL A 374 -25.89 17.92 27.22
CA VAL A 374 -25.16 17.23 28.29
C VAL A 374 -26.06 16.23 29.00
N ASP A 375 -27.31 16.62 29.27
CA ASP A 375 -28.29 15.76 29.93
C ASP A 375 -28.63 14.56 29.05
N GLU A 376 -28.96 14.80 27.77
CA GLU A 376 -29.28 13.75 26.78
C GLU A 376 -28.09 12.81 26.52
N PHE A 377 -26.86 13.33 26.46
CA PHE A 377 -25.66 12.55 26.18
C PHE A 377 -25.26 11.67 27.36
N THR A 378 -25.58 12.11 28.59
CA THR A 378 -25.22 11.40 29.82
C THR A 378 -26.36 10.56 30.41
N VAL A 379 -27.48 10.43 29.69
CA VAL A 379 -28.59 9.54 30.04
C VAL A 379 -28.08 8.13 30.39
N GLY A 380 -28.58 7.60 31.50
CA GLY A 380 -28.23 6.28 32.03
C GLY A 380 -26.95 6.22 32.86
N ILE A 381 -26.27 7.35 33.09
CA ILE A 381 -25.09 7.43 33.96
C ILE A 381 -25.47 8.16 35.25
N SER A 382 -25.63 7.41 36.34
CA SER A 382 -25.99 7.97 37.65
C SER A 382 -24.79 8.49 38.44
N ASP A 383 -23.59 7.89 38.25
CA ASP A 383 -22.36 8.29 38.94
C ASP A 383 -21.81 9.62 38.36
N PRO A 384 -21.65 10.68 39.20
CA PRO A 384 -21.05 11.94 38.78
C PRO A 384 -19.63 11.81 38.24
N THR A 385 -18.83 10.86 38.75
CA THR A 385 -17.44 10.67 38.32
C THR A 385 -17.39 10.10 36.90
N ALA A 386 -18.16 9.04 36.64
CA ALA A 386 -18.34 8.47 35.31
C ALA A 386 -18.92 9.48 34.31
N ARG A 387 -19.85 10.34 34.74
CA ARG A 387 -20.43 11.40 33.89
C ARG A 387 -19.34 12.38 33.41
N ASN A 388 -18.50 12.84 34.33
CA ASN A 388 -17.39 13.74 33.99
C ASN A 388 -16.35 13.06 33.08
N GLN A 389 -16.08 11.77 33.30
CA GLN A 389 -15.15 11.03 32.43
C GLN A 389 -15.67 10.94 30.99
N VAL A 390 -16.96 10.61 30.80
CA VAL A 390 -17.56 10.50 29.46
C VAL A 390 -17.57 11.85 28.72
N LEU A 391 -17.76 12.97 29.43
CA LEU A 391 -17.65 14.30 28.84
C LEU A 391 -16.21 14.67 28.46
N ARG A 392 -15.21 14.27 29.26
CA ARG A 392 -13.79 14.45 28.92
C ARG A 392 -13.38 13.61 27.70
N ASP A 393 -13.85 12.37 27.64
CA ASP A 393 -13.62 11.49 26.49
C ASP A 393 -14.25 12.09 25.22
N LEU A 394 -15.45 12.67 25.33
CA LEU A 394 -16.09 13.39 24.24
C LEU A 394 -15.26 14.60 23.78
N GLN A 395 -14.75 15.43 24.70
CA GLN A 395 -13.89 16.57 24.36
C GLN A 395 -12.61 16.12 23.64
N THR A 396 -11.99 15.04 24.12
CA THR A 396 -10.81 14.45 23.49
C THR A 396 -11.15 13.95 22.08
N LEU A 397 -12.29 13.28 21.91
CA LEU A 397 -12.75 12.79 20.63
C LEU A 397 -13.05 13.92 19.63
N LEU A 398 -13.67 15.02 20.09
CA LEU A 398 -13.93 16.21 19.28
C LEU A 398 -12.61 16.84 18.80
N GLY A 399 -11.65 17.01 19.71
CA GLY A 399 -10.31 17.52 19.38
C GLY A 399 -9.57 16.64 18.37
N GLN A 400 -9.58 15.32 18.57
CA GLN A 400 -8.98 14.36 17.64
C GLN A 400 -9.65 14.35 16.26
N SER A 401 -10.96 14.64 16.21
CA SER A 401 -11.75 14.62 14.97
C SER A 401 -11.77 15.98 14.24
N GLY A 402 -10.98 16.95 14.73
CA GLY A 402 -10.82 18.27 14.10
C GLY A 402 -11.97 19.25 14.36
N PHE A 403 -12.84 18.97 15.34
CA PHE A 403 -13.80 19.95 15.83
C PHE A 403 -13.08 20.83 16.85
N LYS A 404 -12.61 22.01 16.39
CA LYS A 404 -12.05 23.01 17.31
C LYS A 404 -13.19 23.58 18.16
N SER A 405 -12.98 23.60 19.48
CA SER A 405 -13.83 24.30 20.45
C SER A 405 -13.71 25.82 20.29
#